data_AF-A0A9W8XTG4-F1
#
_entry.id   AF-A0A9W8XTG4-F1
#
_cell.length_a   1.000
_cell.length_b   1.000
_cell.length_c   1.000
_cell.angle_alpha   90.00
_cell.angle_beta   90.00
_cell.angle_gamma   90.00
#
_symmetry.space_group_name_H-M   'P 1'
#
loop_
_entity.id
_entity.type
_entity.pdbx_description
1 polymer ?
#
loop_
_entity_poly.entity_id
_entity_poly.type
_entity_poly.pdbx_seq_one_letter_code
_entity_poly.pdbx_strand_id
1 'polypeptide(L)'
;MSTKADTLPASQGEPITASASPVEALPKGTKRKRSRTADVSKSSNVSEGAPGPAPPKPSPNKRRRKDSPLAAADEAIHQSQPEDEIETQKKRKQAEKAALRASKAQEKASKKLLEAAEKKRKREERAALKAIREERKKAEEAEKKIKREQRAQKKTWKKDWEAFVEAHDVHGETVDWAEDEEKEGITQTDAGKVYGLKASELVCLKHHPRFNFKFGNTTKLFDEEEVRRMAWRKVAMLAGVQGGGTAEEEDALIAKGKKMWEDG
;
A
#
# COMPACT_ATOMS: atom_id res chain seq x y z
N MET A 1 -56.85 29.83 -37.34
CA MET A 1 -57.60 30.15 -36.11
C MET A 1 -56.91 29.47 -34.93
N SER A 2 -56.49 30.28 -33.97
CA SER A 2 -56.05 30.01 -32.58
C SER A 2 -55.26 28.74 -32.23
N THR A 3 -53.95 28.91 -32.06
CA THR A 3 -53.11 28.12 -31.14
C THR A 3 -53.29 28.66 -29.71
N LYS A 4 -53.89 27.89 -28.80
CA LYS A 4 -53.94 28.21 -27.38
C LYS A 4 -52.69 27.66 -26.70
N ALA A 5 -51.87 28.55 -26.14
CA ALA A 5 -50.75 28.24 -25.28
C ALA A 5 -51.27 27.96 -23.86
N ASP A 6 -51.00 26.77 -23.34
CA ASP A 6 -51.28 26.39 -21.96
C ASP A 6 -50.10 26.83 -21.09
N THR A 7 -50.35 27.81 -20.22
CA THR A 7 -49.37 28.39 -19.30
C THR A 7 -49.63 27.82 -17.92
N LEU A 8 -48.77 26.90 -17.48
CA LEU A 8 -48.83 26.34 -16.13
C LEU A 8 -48.38 27.38 -15.08
N PRO A 9 -49.06 27.47 -13.93
CA PRO A 9 -48.72 28.44 -12.89
C PRO A 9 -47.46 28.03 -12.13
N ALA A 10 -46.60 29.02 -11.91
CA ALA A 10 -45.42 28.94 -11.05
C ALA A 10 -45.84 28.62 -9.60
N SER A 11 -45.51 27.41 -9.15
CA SER A 11 -45.60 27.00 -7.76
C SER A 11 -44.60 27.80 -6.93
N GLN A 12 -45.10 28.67 -6.05
CA GLN A 12 -44.31 29.42 -5.09
C GLN A 12 -43.83 28.46 -4.01
N GLY A 13 -42.52 28.26 -3.93
CA GLY A 13 -41.88 27.51 -2.86
C GLY A 13 -42.01 28.26 -1.54
N GLU A 14 -42.64 27.64 -0.55
CA GLU A 14 -42.65 28.11 0.82
C GLU A 14 -41.26 27.91 1.46
N PRO A 15 -40.73 28.90 2.20
CA PRO A 15 -39.49 28.74 2.94
C PRO A 15 -39.74 27.88 4.17
N ILE A 16 -39.26 26.63 4.13
CA ILE A 16 -39.11 25.77 5.30
C ILE A 16 -38.22 26.46 6.34
N THR A 17 -38.85 27.05 7.35
CA THR A 17 -38.21 27.55 8.56
C THR A 17 -37.62 26.37 9.31
N ALA A 18 -36.29 26.35 9.43
CA ALA A 18 -35.56 25.37 10.25
C ALA A 18 -35.98 25.51 11.72
N SER A 19 -36.88 24.62 12.15
CA SER A 19 -37.19 24.38 13.56
C SER A 19 -35.96 23.75 14.21
N ALA A 20 -35.20 24.58 14.94
CA ALA A 20 -34.08 24.16 15.74
C ALA A 20 -34.59 23.39 16.97
N SER A 21 -34.63 22.07 16.87
CA SER A 21 -34.84 21.20 18.02
C SER A 21 -33.67 21.33 19.01
N PRO A 22 -33.94 21.42 20.32
CA PRO A 22 -32.92 21.62 21.34
C PRO A 22 -32.03 20.38 21.48
N VAL A 23 -30.71 20.63 21.49
CA VAL A 23 -29.65 19.65 21.71
C VAL A 23 -29.78 19.09 23.12
N GLU A 24 -30.30 17.87 23.22
CA GLU A 24 -30.34 17.12 24.47
C GLU A 24 -28.91 16.75 24.91
N ALA A 25 -28.56 17.16 26.12
CA ALA A 25 -27.22 17.05 26.67
C ALA A 25 -26.83 15.58 26.94
N LEU A 26 -25.79 15.11 26.25
CA LEU A 26 -25.14 13.82 26.50
C LEU A 26 -24.64 13.71 27.96
N PRO A 27 -24.93 12.61 28.68
CA PRO A 27 -24.42 12.39 30.03
C PRO A 27 -22.90 12.17 30.02
N LYS A 28 -22.22 12.92 30.88
CA LYS A 28 -20.79 12.83 31.15
C LYS A 28 -20.44 11.51 31.85
N GLY A 29 -19.65 10.69 31.17
CA GLY A 29 -18.50 9.98 31.74
C GLY A 29 -18.75 8.85 32.75
N THR A 30 -18.53 7.61 32.30
CA THR A 30 -18.01 6.55 33.17
C THR A 30 -16.63 6.12 32.66
N LYS A 31 -15.59 6.54 33.40
CA LYS A 31 -14.21 6.05 33.22
C LYS A 31 -14.18 4.56 33.56
N ARG A 32 -14.24 3.69 32.55
CA ARG A 32 -13.91 2.27 32.72
C ARG A 32 -12.43 2.14 33.07
N LYS A 33 -12.14 1.83 34.34
CA LYS A 33 -10.84 1.34 34.82
C LYS A 33 -10.46 0.12 33.97
N ARG A 34 -9.41 0.25 33.16
CA ARG A 34 -8.75 -0.91 32.55
C ARG A 34 -7.98 -1.63 33.65
N SER A 35 -8.51 -2.76 34.11
CA SER A 35 -7.77 -3.73 34.90
C SER A 35 -6.66 -4.31 34.02
N ARG A 36 -5.43 -3.85 34.28
CA ARG A 36 -4.18 -4.51 33.90
C ARG A 36 -4.13 -5.83 34.66
N THR A 37 -4.48 -6.93 34.03
CA THR A 37 -4.03 -8.25 34.49
C THR A 37 -2.71 -8.55 33.79
N ALA A 38 -1.66 -8.59 34.60
CA ALA A 38 -0.35 -9.06 34.23
C ALA A 38 -0.36 -10.59 34.05
N ASP A 39 0.63 -11.05 33.29
CA ASP A 39 1.26 -12.37 33.38
C ASP A 39 0.39 -13.62 33.17
N VAL A 40 0.61 -14.31 32.05
CA VAL A 40 1.26 -15.63 32.11
C VAL A 40 2.14 -15.79 30.88
N SER A 41 3.42 -15.81 31.18
CA SER A 41 4.51 -16.30 30.34
C SER A 41 4.30 -17.76 29.93
N LYS A 42 4.39 -18.08 28.64
CA LYS A 42 4.86 -19.41 28.22
C LYS A 42 5.74 -19.33 26.97
N SER A 43 7.00 -19.54 27.26
CA SER A 43 8.18 -19.76 26.43
C SER A 43 8.10 -21.00 25.55
N SER A 44 8.55 -20.86 24.30
CA SER A 44 9.29 -21.82 23.45
C SER A 44 9.20 -21.28 22.02
N ASN A 45 10.20 -21.21 21.14
CA ASN A 45 11.52 -21.78 21.09
C ASN A 45 12.25 -21.06 19.93
N VAL A 46 13.51 -20.65 20.14
CA VAL A 46 14.67 -20.76 19.22
C VAL A 46 14.37 -20.72 17.70
N SER A 47 14.88 -19.77 16.92
CA SER A 47 16.29 -19.70 16.56
C SER A 47 16.68 -18.34 16.00
N GLU A 48 17.75 -17.80 16.56
CA GLU A 48 18.41 -16.54 16.23
C GLU A 48 18.94 -16.51 14.80
N GLY A 49 18.52 -15.49 14.05
CA GLY A 49 19.10 -15.14 12.76
C GLY A 49 19.64 -13.72 12.78
N ALA A 50 20.97 -13.61 12.64
CA ALA A 50 21.78 -12.41 12.35
C ALA A 50 22.13 -11.50 13.57
N PRO A 51 23.32 -10.82 13.58
CA PRO A 51 24.11 -10.42 12.41
C PRO A 51 25.57 -10.90 12.41
N GLY A 52 26.03 -11.28 11.22
CA GLY A 52 27.41 -11.68 10.99
C GLY A 52 28.43 -10.57 11.31
N PRO A 53 29.64 -10.94 11.76
CA PRO A 53 30.70 -10.00 12.07
C PRO A 53 31.16 -9.26 10.80
N ALA A 54 31.40 -7.96 10.97
CA ALA A 54 31.84 -7.03 9.94
C ALA A 54 33.11 -7.49 9.19
N PRO A 55 33.28 -7.13 7.90
CA PRO A 55 34.47 -7.48 7.13
C PRO A 55 35.73 -6.81 7.70
N PRO A 56 36.87 -7.51 7.75
CA PRO A 56 38.13 -6.95 8.25
C PRO A 56 38.67 -5.85 7.32
N LYS A 57 39.22 -4.80 7.94
CA LYS A 57 39.83 -3.65 7.29
C LYS A 57 41.08 -4.05 6.48
N PRO A 58 41.37 -3.41 5.34
CA PRO A 58 42.58 -3.67 4.57
C PRO A 58 43.84 -3.26 5.35
N SER A 59 44.77 -4.21 5.48
CA SER A 59 46.05 -4.07 6.17
C SER A 59 46.90 -2.91 5.63
N PRO A 60 47.62 -2.15 6.48
CA PRO A 60 48.54 -1.13 6.04
C PRO A 60 49.78 -1.79 5.41
N ASN A 61 50.02 -1.43 4.14
CA ASN A 61 51.15 -1.87 3.35
C ASN A 61 52.46 -1.56 4.10
N LYS A 62 53.11 -2.60 4.63
CA LYS A 62 54.43 -2.53 5.27
C LYS A 62 55.45 -2.10 4.22
N ARG A 63 55.94 -0.86 4.36
CA ARG A 63 57.18 -0.37 3.74
C ARG A 63 58.31 -1.31 4.16
N ARG A 64 58.71 -2.20 3.25
CA ARG A 64 59.94 -2.97 3.37
C ARG A 64 61.04 -2.15 2.69
N ARG A 65 61.80 -1.41 3.51
CA ARG A 65 63.16 -1.01 3.17
C ARG A 65 64.01 -2.28 3.22
N LYS A 66 64.74 -2.55 2.14
CA LYS A 66 65.96 -3.36 2.17
C LYS A 66 67.01 -2.58 1.41
N ASP A 67 67.90 -1.98 2.18
CA ASP A 67 69.34 -2.22 2.13
C ASP A 67 69.96 -2.36 0.73
N SER A 68 70.77 -1.35 0.43
CA SER A 68 71.97 -1.35 -0.41
C SER A 68 72.95 -2.51 -0.09
N PRO A 69 74.20 -2.49 -0.57
CA PRO A 69 74.70 -2.50 -1.95
C PRO A 69 75.85 -3.52 -2.11
N LEU A 70 76.00 -4.23 -3.23
CA LEU A 70 77.28 -4.88 -3.60
C LEU A 70 77.25 -5.15 -5.11
N ALA A 71 78.06 -4.46 -5.92
CA ALA A 71 79.51 -4.60 -6.12
C ALA A 71 79.82 -5.59 -7.26
N ALA A 72 80.32 -5.06 -8.37
CA ALA A 72 81.29 -5.64 -9.30
C ALA A 72 81.40 -4.62 -10.46
N ALA A 73 82.47 -3.83 -10.46
CA ALA A 73 83.69 -4.10 -11.23
C ALA A 73 83.53 -3.55 -12.64
N ASP A 74 84.08 -2.36 -12.87
CA ASP A 74 84.33 -1.88 -14.23
C ASP A 74 85.76 -1.34 -14.29
N GLU A 75 86.55 -2.00 -15.13
CA GLU A 75 87.96 -1.75 -15.34
C GLU A 75 88.17 -0.39 -15.99
N ALA A 76 89.17 0.32 -15.48
CA ALA A 76 89.63 1.58 -16.02
C ALA A 76 90.25 1.39 -17.41
N ILE A 77 89.59 1.92 -18.44
CA ILE A 77 90.22 2.29 -19.71
C ILE A 77 90.10 3.80 -19.84
N HIS A 78 91.16 4.50 -19.44
CA HIS A 78 91.27 5.95 -19.57
C HIS A 78 91.81 6.26 -20.98
N GLN A 79 90.90 6.37 -21.94
CA GLN A 79 91.17 6.99 -23.23
C GLN A 79 90.74 8.46 -23.15
N SER A 80 91.73 9.35 -23.30
CA SER A 80 91.57 10.80 -23.40
C SER A 80 90.66 11.15 -24.59
N GLN A 81 89.39 11.43 -24.30
CA GLN A 81 88.44 11.95 -25.28
C GLN A 81 88.63 13.46 -25.49
N PRO A 82 88.44 13.94 -26.73
CA PRO A 82 88.59 15.34 -27.12
C PRO A 82 87.57 16.24 -26.40
N GLU A 83 87.98 17.47 -26.04
CA GLU A 83 87.20 18.38 -25.18
C GLU A 83 85.80 18.74 -25.72
N ASP A 84 85.55 18.59 -27.02
CA ASP A 84 84.25 18.81 -27.67
C ASP A 84 83.17 17.77 -27.28
N GLU A 85 83.57 16.56 -26.85
CA GLU A 85 82.67 15.46 -26.49
C GLU A 85 82.10 15.61 -25.07
N ILE A 86 82.81 16.34 -24.20
CA ILE A 86 82.40 16.63 -22.81
C ILE A 86 81.26 17.67 -22.80
N GLU A 87 81.28 18.64 -23.72
CA GLU A 87 80.24 19.66 -23.82
C GLU A 87 78.92 19.09 -24.36
N THR A 88 79.01 18.17 -25.33
CA THR A 88 77.84 17.47 -25.89
C THR A 88 77.19 16.52 -24.87
N GLN A 89 77.98 15.83 -24.02
CA GLN A 89 77.44 15.03 -22.91
C GLN A 89 76.74 15.88 -21.83
N LYS A 90 77.28 17.08 -21.50
CA LYS A 90 76.62 18.01 -20.56
C LYS A 90 75.29 18.52 -21.10
N LYS A 91 75.21 18.86 -22.40
CA LYS A 91 73.96 19.27 -23.06
C LYS A 91 72.93 18.14 -23.10
N ARG A 92 73.34 16.88 -23.38
CA ARG A 92 72.44 15.71 -23.30
C ARG A 92 71.89 15.47 -21.90
N LYS A 93 72.73 15.52 -20.84
CA LYS A 93 72.28 15.36 -19.45
C LYS A 93 71.31 16.47 -19.01
N GLN A 94 71.49 17.70 -19.48
CA GLN A 94 70.54 18.78 -19.21
C GLN A 94 69.20 18.59 -19.96
N ALA A 95 69.24 18.20 -21.23
CA ALA A 95 68.04 17.92 -22.03
C ALA A 95 67.23 16.74 -21.47
N GLU A 96 67.89 15.67 -21.02
CA GLU A 96 67.25 14.52 -20.38
C GLU A 96 66.59 14.90 -19.04
N LYS A 97 67.25 15.72 -18.23
CA LYS A 97 66.69 16.24 -16.97
C LYS A 97 65.48 17.16 -17.22
N ALA A 98 65.50 17.93 -18.31
CA ALA A 98 64.36 18.75 -18.73
C ALA A 98 63.18 17.89 -19.23
N ALA A 99 63.46 16.86 -20.04
CA ALA A 99 62.45 15.91 -20.52
C ALA A 99 61.81 15.12 -19.35
N LEU A 100 62.60 14.68 -18.37
CA LEU A 100 62.09 14.00 -17.17
C LEU A 100 61.19 14.92 -16.32
N ARG A 101 61.55 16.21 -16.21
CA ARG A 101 60.71 17.22 -15.52
C ARG A 101 59.42 17.49 -16.29
N ALA A 102 59.46 17.57 -17.62
CA ALA A 102 58.29 17.74 -18.47
C ALA A 102 57.35 16.52 -18.38
N SER A 103 57.90 15.31 -18.43
CA SER A 103 57.15 14.05 -18.25
C SER A 103 56.47 13.97 -16.87
N LYS A 104 57.19 14.28 -15.78
CA LYS A 104 56.59 14.35 -14.43
C LYS A 104 55.53 15.45 -14.31
N ALA A 105 55.66 16.56 -15.02
CA ALA A 105 54.65 17.61 -15.03
C ALA A 105 53.38 17.15 -15.77
N GLN A 106 53.53 16.47 -16.91
CA GLN A 106 52.41 15.88 -17.65
C GLN A 106 51.69 14.77 -16.85
N GLU A 107 52.42 13.90 -16.17
CA GLU A 107 51.85 12.85 -15.31
C GLU A 107 51.07 13.43 -14.13
N LYS A 108 51.58 14.50 -13.50
CA LYS A 108 50.85 15.21 -12.44
C LYS A 108 49.58 15.88 -12.96
N ALA A 109 49.64 16.48 -14.16
CA ALA A 109 48.49 17.12 -14.79
C ALA A 109 47.39 16.10 -15.15
N SER A 110 47.76 14.97 -15.75
CA SER A 110 46.82 13.90 -16.10
C SER A 110 46.18 13.27 -14.85
N LYS A 111 46.97 13.01 -13.81
CA LYS A 111 46.46 12.49 -12.53
C LYS A 111 45.45 13.45 -11.88
N LYS A 112 45.71 14.76 -11.93
CA LYS A 112 44.80 15.78 -11.38
C LYS A 112 43.49 15.89 -12.17
N LEU A 113 43.54 15.70 -13.49
CA LEU A 113 42.34 15.67 -14.35
C LEU A 113 41.49 14.42 -14.09
N LEU A 114 42.12 13.25 -13.94
CA LEU A 114 41.41 12.01 -13.62
C LEU A 114 40.73 12.08 -12.24
N GLU A 115 41.41 12.62 -11.22
CA GLU A 115 40.83 12.80 -9.88
C GLU A 115 39.66 13.80 -9.89
N ALA A 116 39.76 14.87 -10.69
CA ALA A 116 38.65 15.82 -10.86
C ALA A 116 37.45 15.19 -11.57
N ALA A 117 37.68 14.38 -12.61
CA ALA A 117 36.64 13.65 -13.32
C ALA A 117 35.94 12.61 -12.43
N GLU A 118 36.71 11.85 -11.65
CA GLU A 118 36.16 10.87 -10.69
C GLU A 118 35.31 11.55 -9.61
N LYS A 119 35.79 12.68 -9.07
CA LYS A 119 35.03 13.47 -8.10
C LYS A 119 33.73 14.02 -8.69
N LYS A 120 33.72 14.42 -9.96
CA LYS A 120 32.51 14.87 -10.67
C LYS A 120 31.52 13.72 -10.85
N ARG A 121 31.99 12.57 -11.36
CA ARG A 121 31.17 11.35 -11.52
C ARG A 121 30.52 10.91 -10.20
N LYS A 122 31.29 10.91 -9.10
CA LYS A 122 30.77 10.53 -7.76
C LYS A 122 29.70 11.50 -7.23
N ARG A 123 29.76 12.79 -7.62
CA ARG A 123 28.73 13.77 -7.25
C ARG A 123 27.45 13.55 -8.05
N GLU A 124 27.57 13.28 -9.35
CA GLU A 124 26.43 12.99 -10.23
C GLU A 124 25.73 11.69 -9.81
N GLU A 125 26.48 10.63 -9.52
CA GLU A 125 25.93 9.36 -9.04
C GLU A 125 25.16 9.53 -7.70
N ARG A 126 25.71 10.31 -6.76
CA ARG A 126 25.02 10.63 -5.50
C ARG A 126 23.75 11.45 -5.73
N ALA A 127 23.75 12.39 -6.68
CA ALA A 127 22.57 13.16 -7.04
C ALA A 127 21.49 12.27 -7.67
N ALA A 128 21.87 11.37 -8.58
CA ALA A 128 20.97 10.40 -9.19
C ALA A 128 20.35 9.44 -8.15
N LEU A 129 21.16 8.89 -7.24
CA LEU A 129 20.68 8.06 -6.12
C LEU A 129 19.70 8.81 -5.21
N LYS A 130 19.95 10.10 -4.96
CA LYS A 130 19.04 10.94 -4.18
C LYS A 130 17.70 11.15 -4.90
N ALA A 131 17.72 11.42 -6.20
CA ALA A 131 16.52 11.58 -7.02
C ALA A 131 15.67 10.29 -7.04
N ILE A 132 16.29 9.14 -7.30
CA ILE A 132 15.60 7.82 -7.27
C ILE A 132 14.98 7.57 -5.89
N ARG A 133 15.67 7.92 -4.80
CA ARG A 133 15.15 7.77 -3.44
C ARG A 133 13.94 8.68 -3.18
N GLU A 134 13.94 9.91 -3.69
CA GLU A 134 12.83 10.83 -3.56
C GLU A 134 11.61 10.38 -4.37
N GLU A 135 11.80 9.88 -5.59
CA GLU A 135 10.72 9.29 -6.39
C GLU A 135 10.10 8.07 -5.72
N ARG A 136 10.94 7.16 -5.20
CA ARG A 136 10.44 5.99 -4.45
C ARG A 136 9.64 6.39 -3.21
N LYS A 137 10.06 7.42 -2.48
CA LYS A 137 9.31 7.95 -1.34
C LYS A 137 7.96 8.52 -1.76
N LYS A 138 7.92 9.31 -2.85
CA LYS A 138 6.66 9.86 -3.39
C LYS A 138 5.70 8.76 -3.82
N ALA A 139 6.20 7.71 -4.48
CA ALA A 139 5.39 6.56 -4.87
C ALA A 139 4.83 5.81 -3.64
N GLU A 140 5.66 5.58 -2.61
CA GLU A 140 5.23 4.93 -1.36
C GLU A 140 4.19 5.78 -0.60
N GLU A 141 4.34 7.09 -0.57
CA GLU A 141 3.36 8.01 0.03
C GLU A 141 2.03 8.02 -0.74
N ALA A 142 2.07 7.99 -2.08
CA ALA A 142 0.89 7.88 -2.92
C ALA A 142 0.14 6.56 -2.68
N GLU A 143 0.86 5.43 -2.61
CA GLU A 143 0.27 4.11 -2.31
C GLU A 143 -0.37 4.09 -0.91
N LYS A 144 0.32 4.66 0.10
CA LYS A 144 -0.23 4.79 1.44
C LYS A 144 -1.50 5.64 1.46
N LYS A 145 -1.58 6.69 0.67
CA LYS A 145 -2.77 7.55 0.55
C LYS A 145 -3.94 6.77 -0.06
N ILE A 146 -3.73 6.09 -1.19
CA ILE A 146 -4.74 5.25 -1.84
C ILE A 146 -5.26 4.18 -0.88
N LYS A 147 -4.37 3.49 -0.16
CA LYS A 147 -4.75 2.46 0.81
C LYS A 147 -5.55 3.02 1.99
N ARG A 148 -5.26 4.26 2.43
CA ARG A 148 -6.05 4.94 3.47
C ARG A 148 -7.43 5.33 2.97
N GLU A 149 -7.52 5.84 1.75
CA GLU A 149 -8.79 6.21 1.10
C GLU A 149 -9.68 4.98 0.88
N GLN A 150 -9.13 3.90 0.34
CA GLN A 150 -9.87 2.63 0.20
C GLN A 150 -10.35 2.07 1.55
N ARG A 151 -9.56 2.21 2.62
CA ARG A 151 -9.99 1.82 3.97
C ARG A 151 -11.08 2.72 4.52
N ALA A 152 -11.06 4.02 4.22
CA ALA A 152 -12.11 4.94 4.62
C ALA A 152 -13.42 4.62 3.86
N GLN A 153 -13.35 4.40 2.55
CA GLN A 153 -14.48 4.00 1.73
C GLN A 153 -15.09 2.66 2.16
N LYS A 154 -14.27 1.63 2.43
CA LYS A 154 -14.77 0.36 2.97
C LYS A 154 -15.49 0.52 4.31
N LYS A 155 -15.14 1.53 5.11
CA LYS A 155 -15.86 1.83 6.36
C LYS A 155 -17.19 2.53 6.08
N THR A 156 -17.27 3.42 5.10
CA THR A 156 -18.53 4.06 4.72
C THR A 156 -19.49 3.04 4.15
N TRP A 157 -19.05 2.19 3.21
CA TRP A 157 -19.90 1.16 2.61
C TRP A 157 -20.47 0.16 3.63
N LYS A 158 -19.69 -0.19 4.66
CA LYS A 158 -20.19 -1.03 5.76
C LYS A 158 -21.27 -0.34 6.58
N LYS A 159 -21.09 0.96 6.87
CA LYS A 159 -22.11 1.75 7.56
C LYS A 159 -23.36 1.92 6.71
N ASP A 160 -23.20 2.14 5.40
CA ASP A 160 -24.32 2.27 4.47
C ASP A 160 -25.12 0.97 4.41
N TRP A 161 -24.44 -0.19 4.42
CA TRP A 161 -25.09 -1.49 4.55
C TRP A 161 -25.83 -1.67 5.89
N GLU A 162 -25.20 -1.33 7.02
CA GLU A 162 -25.84 -1.40 8.33
C GLU A 162 -27.07 -0.50 8.41
N ALA A 163 -26.99 0.72 7.86
CA ALA A 163 -28.10 1.66 7.77
C ALA A 163 -29.23 1.14 6.86
N PHE A 164 -28.89 0.47 5.76
CA PHE A 164 -29.89 -0.18 4.91
C PHE A 164 -30.65 -1.26 5.66
N VAL A 165 -29.93 -2.14 6.39
CA VAL A 165 -30.52 -3.22 7.19
C VAL A 165 -31.46 -2.66 8.25
N GLU A 166 -31.04 -1.61 8.96
CA GLU A 166 -31.86 -0.93 9.97
C GLU A 166 -33.11 -0.28 9.36
N ALA A 167 -32.99 0.34 8.19
CA ALA A 167 -34.11 0.99 7.51
C ALA A 167 -35.13 0.00 6.91
N HIS A 168 -34.73 -1.24 6.63
CA HIS A 168 -35.58 -2.27 6.02
C HIS A 168 -35.92 -3.41 6.98
N ASP A 169 -35.71 -3.24 8.28
CA ASP A 169 -36.06 -4.25 9.28
C ASP A 169 -37.59 -4.47 9.32
N VAL A 170 -38.05 -5.69 9.00
CA VAL A 170 -39.48 -6.03 9.03
C VAL A 170 -39.94 -6.47 10.42
N HIS A 171 -39.10 -6.34 11.45
CA HIS A 171 -39.42 -6.56 12.87
C HIS A 171 -40.01 -7.95 13.17
N GLY A 172 -39.61 -8.95 12.37
CA GLY A 172 -40.10 -10.32 12.51
C GLY A 172 -41.48 -10.57 11.89
N GLU A 173 -41.90 -9.76 10.92
CA GLU A 173 -43.08 -10.06 10.10
C GLU A 173 -42.98 -11.47 9.49
N THR A 174 -44.10 -12.19 9.53
CA THR A 174 -44.20 -13.55 9.02
C THR A 174 -44.84 -13.60 7.64
N VAL A 175 -44.42 -14.53 6.80
CA VAL A 175 -45.12 -14.82 5.54
C VAL A 175 -46.12 -15.94 5.77
N ASP A 176 -47.36 -15.68 5.37
CA ASP A 176 -48.40 -16.70 5.26
C ASP A 176 -48.16 -17.50 3.97
N TRP A 177 -47.29 -18.50 4.06
CA TRP A 177 -47.20 -19.53 3.03
C TRP A 177 -48.38 -20.49 3.24
N ALA A 178 -49.15 -20.74 2.19
CA ALA A 178 -50.13 -21.81 2.21
C ALA A 178 -49.38 -23.13 2.48
N GLU A 179 -49.93 -24.00 3.33
CA GLU A 179 -49.26 -25.26 3.73
C GLU A 179 -48.89 -26.15 2.54
N ASP A 180 -49.55 -25.96 1.39
CA ASP A 180 -49.34 -26.72 0.16
C ASP A 180 -48.33 -26.09 -0.82
N GLU A 181 -47.88 -24.86 -0.59
CA GLU A 181 -46.78 -24.27 -1.37
C GLU A 181 -45.44 -24.73 -0.78
N GLU A 182 -44.92 -25.85 -1.29
CA GLU A 182 -43.51 -26.21 -1.13
C GLU A 182 -42.62 -25.20 -1.88
N LYS A 183 -42.56 -23.96 -1.37
CA LYS A 183 -41.53 -23.01 -1.79
C LYS A 183 -40.19 -23.48 -1.26
N GLU A 184 -39.15 -23.32 -2.07
CA GLU A 184 -37.76 -23.55 -1.68
C GLU A 184 -37.37 -22.54 -0.58
N GLY A 185 -37.66 -22.91 0.67
CA GLY A 185 -37.34 -22.12 1.84
C GLY A 185 -35.96 -22.49 2.36
N ILE A 186 -35.15 -21.48 2.69
CA ILE A 186 -33.83 -21.67 3.30
C ILE A 186 -33.87 -21.33 4.79
N THR A 187 -33.20 -22.14 5.62
CA THR A 187 -33.09 -21.86 7.06
C THR A 187 -32.11 -20.73 7.32
N GLN A 188 -32.25 -20.04 8.46
CA GLN A 188 -31.28 -19.02 8.90
C GLN A 188 -29.82 -19.53 8.89
N THR A 189 -29.60 -20.77 9.34
CA THR A 189 -28.25 -21.36 9.41
C THR A 189 -27.70 -21.60 8.01
N ASP A 190 -28.52 -22.11 7.10
CA ASP A 190 -28.09 -22.42 5.74
C ASP A 190 -27.89 -21.13 4.92
N ALA A 191 -28.72 -20.11 5.12
CA ALA A 191 -28.49 -18.78 4.53
C ALA A 191 -27.13 -18.18 4.96
N GLY A 192 -26.74 -18.39 6.22
CA GLY A 192 -25.42 -17.98 6.70
C GLY A 192 -24.26 -18.77 6.08
N LYS A 193 -24.46 -20.07 5.79
CA LYS A 193 -23.42 -20.93 5.18
C LYS A 193 -23.30 -20.70 3.68
N VAL A 194 -24.42 -20.64 2.96
CA VAL A 194 -24.48 -20.56 1.50
C VAL A 194 -24.24 -19.14 1.02
N TYR A 195 -24.90 -18.15 1.64
CA TYR A 195 -24.91 -16.77 1.17
C TYR A 195 -24.07 -15.81 2.05
N GLY A 196 -23.51 -16.28 3.17
CA GLY A 196 -22.71 -15.44 4.06
C GLY A 196 -23.51 -14.31 4.74
N LEU A 197 -24.82 -14.49 4.87
CA LEU A 197 -25.73 -13.54 5.51
C LEU A 197 -25.80 -13.79 7.02
N LYS A 198 -25.79 -12.71 7.81
CA LYS A 198 -25.90 -12.81 9.27
C LYS A 198 -27.37 -12.85 9.69
N ALA A 199 -27.62 -13.40 10.88
CA ALA A 199 -28.92 -13.35 11.53
C ALA A 199 -29.50 -11.92 11.61
N SER A 200 -28.65 -10.92 11.91
CA SER A 200 -29.02 -9.52 11.99
C SER A 200 -29.34 -8.86 10.65
N GLU A 201 -28.94 -9.48 9.53
CA GLU A 201 -29.22 -8.99 8.17
C GLU A 201 -30.51 -9.63 7.63
N LEU A 202 -30.84 -10.85 8.08
CA LEU A 202 -32.07 -11.55 7.70
C LEU A 202 -33.33 -10.98 8.36
N VAL A 203 -33.19 -10.06 9.31
CA VAL A 203 -34.34 -9.35 9.94
C VAL A 203 -35.11 -8.48 8.94
N CYS A 204 -34.48 -8.13 7.81
CA CYS A 204 -35.13 -7.39 6.73
C CYS A 204 -36.04 -8.24 5.85
N LEU A 205 -36.00 -9.57 6.03
CA LEU A 205 -36.79 -10.51 5.25
C LEU A 205 -37.92 -11.08 6.09
N LYS A 206 -39.09 -11.22 5.48
CA LYS A 206 -40.20 -11.91 6.10
C LYS A 206 -39.87 -13.40 6.20
N HIS A 207 -40.41 -14.08 7.20
CA HIS A 207 -40.08 -15.48 7.46
C HIS A 207 -41.31 -16.33 7.73
N HIS A 208 -41.25 -17.61 7.39
CA HIS A 208 -42.25 -18.59 7.74
C HIS A 208 -41.78 -19.42 8.95
N PRO A 209 -42.52 -19.42 10.07
CA PRO A 209 -42.16 -20.23 11.24
C PRO A 209 -42.50 -21.71 10.98
N ARG A 210 -41.49 -22.57 10.81
CA ARG A 210 -41.69 -24.02 10.63
C ARG A 210 -41.32 -24.78 11.89
N PHE A 211 -42.24 -25.58 12.42
CA PHE A 211 -41.96 -26.45 13.55
C PHE A 211 -41.04 -27.61 13.15
N ASN A 212 -39.96 -27.82 13.90
CA ASN A 212 -39.03 -28.91 13.69
C ASN A 212 -39.31 -30.04 14.69
N PHE A 213 -40.03 -31.07 14.23
CA PHE A 213 -40.42 -32.22 15.06
C PHE A 213 -39.24 -32.96 15.69
N LYS A 214 -38.03 -32.89 15.10
CA LYS A 214 -36.86 -33.59 15.62
C LYS A 214 -36.27 -32.92 16.86
N PHE A 215 -36.33 -31.59 16.92
CA PHE A 215 -35.70 -30.80 17.98
C PHE A 215 -36.70 -30.06 18.88
N GLY A 216 -38.00 -30.13 18.57
CA GLY A 216 -39.07 -29.49 19.35
C GLY A 216 -39.03 -27.96 19.30
N ASN A 217 -38.33 -27.36 18.34
CA ASN A 217 -38.18 -25.91 18.20
C ASN A 217 -38.76 -25.40 16.88
N THR A 218 -39.11 -24.12 16.84
CA THR A 218 -39.54 -23.44 15.60
C THR A 218 -38.31 -22.87 14.90
N THR A 219 -38.14 -23.25 13.63
CA THR A 219 -37.07 -22.75 12.76
C THR A 219 -37.64 -21.70 11.81
N LYS A 220 -36.89 -20.62 11.58
CA LYS A 220 -37.26 -19.59 10.61
C LYS A 220 -36.86 -20.05 9.21
N LEU A 221 -37.84 -20.16 8.32
CA LEU A 221 -37.62 -20.33 6.88
C LEU A 221 -37.79 -19.00 6.17
N PHE A 222 -36.87 -18.69 5.27
CA PHE A 222 -36.90 -17.50 4.43
C PHE A 222 -37.06 -17.93 2.98
N ASP A 223 -37.66 -17.08 2.14
CA ASP A 223 -37.69 -17.31 0.70
C ASP A 223 -36.25 -17.28 0.15
N GLU A 224 -35.82 -18.38 -0.48
CA GLU A 224 -34.45 -18.47 -0.99
C GLU A 224 -34.15 -17.39 -2.04
N GLU A 225 -35.12 -17.00 -2.88
CA GLU A 225 -34.91 -15.98 -3.90
C GLU A 225 -34.68 -14.60 -3.28
N GLU A 226 -35.38 -14.27 -2.20
CA GLU A 226 -35.19 -13.03 -1.46
C GLU A 226 -33.85 -13.03 -0.74
N VAL A 227 -33.48 -14.13 -0.09
CA VAL A 227 -32.18 -14.31 0.57
C VAL A 227 -31.04 -14.15 -0.45
N ARG A 228 -31.18 -14.74 -1.63
CA ARG A 228 -30.21 -14.64 -2.72
C ARG A 228 -30.09 -13.21 -3.24
N ARG A 229 -31.21 -12.51 -3.47
CA ARG A 229 -31.22 -11.08 -3.86
C ARG A 229 -30.54 -10.21 -2.80
N MET A 230 -30.80 -10.47 -1.51
CA MET A 230 -30.18 -9.77 -0.39
C MET A 230 -28.66 -9.97 -0.35
N ALA A 231 -28.19 -11.18 -0.65
CA ALA A 231 -26.77 -11.50 -0.73
C ALA A 231 -26.08 -10.74 -1.87
N TRP A 232 -26.67 -10.72 -3.07
CA TRP A 232 -26.15 -9.95 -4.20
C TRP A 232 -26.10 -8.45 -3.89
N ARG A 233 -27.14 -7.90 -3.27
CA ARG A 233 -27.18 -6.51 -2.81
C ARG A 233 -26.04 -6.20 -1.85
N LYS A 234 -25.81 -7.06 -0.85
CA LYS A 234 -24.69 -6.92 0.10
C LYS A 234 -23.34 -6.85 -0.62
N VAL A 235 -23.12 -7.74 -1.59
CA VAL A 235 -21.86 -7.77 -2.36
C VAL A 235 -21.69 -6.47 -3.16
N ALA A 236 -22.73 -6.01 -3.86
CA ALA A 236 -22.68 -4.77 -4.62
C ALA A 236 -22.40 -3.54 -3.74
N MET A 237 -23.10 -3.43 -2.60
CA MET A 237 -22.91 -2.31 -1.66
C MET A 237 -21.50 -2.33 -1.04
N LEU A 238 -20.99 -3.50 -0.65
CA LEU A 238 -19.62 -3.63 -0.12
C LEU A 238 -18.53 -3.44 -1.17
N ALA A 239 -18.86 -3.55 -2.46
CA ALA A 239 -18.00 -3.16 -3.58
C ALA A 239 -18.07 -1.66 -3.91
N GLY A 240 -18.94 -0.91 -3.24
CA GLY A 240 -19.10 0.53 -3.45
C GLY A 240 -20.07 0.90 -4.56
N VAL A 241 -20.89 -0.04 -5.04
CA VAL A 241 -22.00 0.27 -5.95
C VAL A 241 -23.11 0.91 -5.14
N GLN A 242 -23.46 2.14 -5.47
CA GLN A 242 -24.59 2.86 -4.87
C GLN A 242 -25.84 2.64 -5.72
N GLY A 243 -26.98 2.38 -5.08
CA GLY A 243 -28.30 2.44 -5.70
C GLY A 243 -28.90 3.80 -5.37
N GLY A 244 -29.40 4.53 -6.36
CA GLY A 244 -29.89 5.91 -6.20
C GLY A 244 -31.30 6.03 -5.61
N GLY A 245 -31.79 4.97 -4.95
CA GLY A 245 -33.08 4.98 -4.24
C GLY A 245 -34.30 4.77 -5.13
N THR A 246 -34.13 4.64 -6.45
CA THR A 246 -35.20 4.19 -7.35
C THR A 246 -35.19 2.67 -7.52
N ALA A 247 -36.35 2.09 -7.85
CA ALA A 247 -36.48 0.64 -8.06
C ALA A 247 -35.58 0.13 -9.21
N GLU A 248 -35.46 0.90 -10.30
CA GLU A 248 -34.60 0.53 -11.44
C GLU A 248 -33.11 0.50 -11.07
N GLU A 249 -32.67 1.43 -10.21
CA GLU A 249 -31.28 1.45 -9.73
C GLU A 249 -31.00 0.34 -8.72
N GLU A 250 -32.01 -0.04 -7.94
CA GLU A 250 -31.94 -1.21 -7.06
C GLU A 250 -31.78 -2.49 -7.88
N ASP A 251 -32.57 -2.69 -8.93
CA ASP A 251 -32.42 -3.85 -9.82
C ASP A 251 -31.05 -3.86 -10.51
N ALA A 252 -30.56 -2.69 -10.95
CA ALA A 252 -29.22 -2.55 -11.51
C ALA A 252 -28.12 -2.88 -10.48
N LEU A 253 -28.32 -2.53 -9.21
CA LEU A 253 -27.41 -2.85 -8.12
C LEU A 253 -27.40 -4.36 -7.84
N ILE A 254 -28.57 -5.00 -7.80
CA ILE A 254 -28.69 -6.45 -7.64
C ILE A 254 -28.03 -7.18 -8.82
N ALA A 255 -28.27 -6.74 -10.06
CA ALA A 255 -27.66 -7.34 -11.25
C ALA A 255 -26.12 -7.25 -11.23
N LYS A 256 -25.56 -6.12 -10.81
CA LYS A 256 -24.10 -5.97 -10.61
C LYS A 256 -23.59 -6.89 -9.49
N GLY A 257 -24.34 -6.98 -8.38
CA GLY A 257 -24.03 -7.88 -7.27
C GLY A 257 -24.02 -9.35 -7.68
N LYS A 258 -24.99 -9.77 -8.48
CA LYS A 258 -25.07 -11.11 -9.06
C LYS A 258 -23.82 -11.42 -9.89
N LYS A 259 -23.45 -10.51 -10.80
CA LYS A 259 -22.25 -10.68 -11.62
C LYS A 259 -20.99 -10.81 -10.76
N MET A 260 -20.83 -9.97 -9.74
CA MET A 260 -19.69 -10.05 -8.81
C MET A 260 -19.67 -11.33 -7.98
N TRP A 261 -20.83 -11.89 -7.66
CA TRP A 261 -20.95 -13.16 -6.95
C TRP A 261 -20.57 -14.35 -7.82
N GLU A 262 -20.95 -14.33 -9.10
CA GLU A 262 -20.64 -15.40 -10.06
C GLU A 262 -19.17 -15.37 -10.52
N ASP A 263 -18.56 -14.18 -10.59
CA ASP A 263 -17.17 -13.98 -11.01
C ASP A 263 -16.14 -14.26 -9.89
N GLY A 264 -16.58 -14.39 -8.63
CA GLY A 264 -15.73 -14.43 -7.42
C GLY A 264 -15.50 -15.83 -6.84
#